data_AF-A0A934MED6-F1
#
_entry.id   AF-A0A934MED6-F1
#
_cell.length_a   1.000
_cell.length_b   1.000
_cell.length_c   1.000
_cell.angle_alpha   90.00
_cell.angle_beta   90.00
_cell.angle_gamma   90.00
#
_symmetry.space_group_name_H-M   'P 1'
#
loop_
_entity.id
_entity.type
_entity.pdbx_description
1 polymer ?
#
loop_
_entity_poly.entity_id
_entity_poly.type
_entity_poly.pdbx_seq_one_letter_code
_entity_poly.pdbx_strand_id
1 'polypeptide(L)'
;MTAGVTDRGEAPLAADMVIRRLSRGEQKLFVEHLKRLDAEARRSRFGRAIGDAGLVRYAGRQPEPGVVLVGAFVDGVLRGVGELHPAGENKAETAFSVEPAFQGRGIGRRLLQHLVTIAQNHGIHTLVMLCLAENGSMQRITRRLGGRLITQPGEVEGIIRTPFPTPFSLAREALSEGARYASAALDWWTDAATASQGSRLAGR
;
A
#
# COMPACT_ATOMS: atom_id res chain seq x y z
N MET A 1 30.82 -15.22 -27.04
CA MET A 1 31.28 -15.53 -25.67
C MET A 1 30.84 -14.37 -24.77
N THR A 2 29.59 -14.36 -24.32
CA THR A 2 29.09 -14.92 -23.03
C THR A 2 29.55 -14.14 -21.80
N ALA A 3 28.66 -13.33 -21.25
CA ALA A 3 28.31 -13.37 -19.83
C ALA A 3 26.96 -12.67 -19.65
N GLY A 4 25.89 -13.45 -19.68
CA GLY A 4 24.56 -13.01 -19.28
C GLY A 4 24.58 -12.67 -17.80
N VAL A 5 24.15 -11.45 -17.46
CA VAL A 5 23.76 -11.12 -16.10
C VAL A 5 22.47 -11.89 -15.83
N THR A 6 22.63 -13.06 -15.23
CA THR A 6 21.54 -13.82 -14.62
C THR A 6 20.90 -12.96 -13.54
N ASP A 7 19.69 -12.49 -13.85
CA ASP A 7 18.70 -11.99 -12.90
C ASP A 7 18.47 -13.06 -11.82
N ARG A 8 19.07 -12.86 -10.65
CA ARG A 8 18.91 -13.79 -9.52
C ARG A 8 17.57 -13.52 -8.84
N GLY A 9 16.57 -14.28 -9.26
CA GLY A 9 15.51 -14.82 -8.40
C GLY A 9 14.51 -13.80 -7.85
N GLU A 10 13.65 -13.27 -8.72
CA GLU A 10 12.30 -12.93 -8.29
C GLU A 10 11.61 -14.27 -7.95
N ALA A 11 11.32 -14.50 -6.66
CA ALA A 11 10.57 -15.68 -6.24
C ALA A 11 9.25 -15.75 -7.03
N PRO A 12 8.82 -16.93 -7.49
CA PRO A 12 7.61 -17.06 -8.29
C PRO A 12 6.41 -16.46 -7.53
N LEU A 13 5.51 -15.79 -8.28
CA LEU A 13 4.25 -15.22 -7.80
C LEU A 13 3.36 -16.33 -7.21
N ALA A 14 3.63 -16.72 -5.96
CA ALA A 14 2.77 -17.60 -5.19
C ALA A 14 1.82 -16.72 -4.38
N ALA A 15 0.70 -16.34 -5.01
CA ALA A 15 -0.55 -15.79 -4.46
C ALA A 15 -1.14 -14.75 -5.44
N ASP A 16 -2.46 -14.78 -5.65
CA ASP A 16 -3.17 -13.75 -6.40
C ASP A 16 -3.01 -12.40 -5.68
N MET A 17 -2.04 -11.59 -6.12
CA MET A 17 -1.74 -10.30 -5.52
C MET A 17 -2.35 -9.15 -6.30
N VAL A 18 -3.35 -8.51 -5.69
CA VAL A 18 -4.08 -7.36 -6.24
C VAL A 18 -3.67 -6.08 -5.49
N ILE A 19 -3.33 -5.03 -6.24
CA ILE A 19 -3.08 -3.69 -5.69
C ILE A 19 -4.23 -2.79 -6.12
N ARG A 20 -4.96 -2.20 -5.16
CA ARG A 20 -6.10 -1.31 -5.46
C ARG A 20 -6.33 -0.28 -4.36
N ARG A 21 -7.07 0.77 -4.66
CA ARG A 21 -7.54 1.70 -3.62
C ARG A 21 -8.48 1.02 -2.64
N LEU A 22 -8.38 1.42 -1.37
CA LEU A 22 -9.37 1.10 -0.34
C LEU A 22 -10.48 2.14 -0.41
N SER A 23 -11.72 1.67 -0.41
CA SER A 23 -12.90 2.52 -0.27
C SER A 23 -13.13 2.91 1.19
N ARG A 24 -13.96 3.94 1.42
CA ARG A 24 -14.35 4.39 2.77
C ARG A 24 -15.01 3.28 3.60
N GLY A 25 -15.73 2.36 2.96
CA GLY A 25 -16.38 1.22 3.62
C GLY A 25 -15.42 0.13 4.10
N GLU A 26 -14.16 0.14 3.63
CA GLU A 26 -13.15 -0.88 3.92
C GLU A 26 -12.25 -0.52 5.10
N GLN A 27 -12.61 0.48 5.89
CA GLN A 27 -11.85 0.91 7.08
C GLN A 27 -11.57 -0.24 8.04
N LYS A 28 -12.50 -1.19 8.19
CA LYS A 28 -12.31 -2.40 9.01
C LYS A 28 -11.12 -3.24 8.54
N LEU A 29 -10.92 -3.39 7.22
CA LEU A 29 -9.79 -4.16 6.68
C LEU A 29 -8.46 -3.50 7.06
N PHE A 30 -8.41 -2.17 7.02
CA PHE A 30 -7.23 -1.40 7.43
C PHE A 30 -6.91 -1.57 8.92
N VAL A 31 -7.92 -1.48 9.79
CA VAL A 31 -7.77 -1.73 11.23
C VAL A 31 -7.21 -3.13 11.49
N GLU A 32 -7.79 -4.16 10.85
CA GLU A 32 -7.38 -5.54 11.02
C GLU A 32 -5.96 -5.79 10.50
N HIS A 33 -5.57 -5.15 9.39
CA HIS A 33 -4.18 -5.15 8.91
C HIS A 33 -3.21 -4.58 9.94
N LEU A 34 -3.52 -3.40 10.50
CA LEU A 34 -2.64 -2.77 11.50
C LEU A 34 -2.49 -3.62 12.77
N LYS A 35 -3.54 -4.33 13.19
CA LYS A 35 -3.48 -5.25 14.34
C LYS A 35 -2.53 -6.43 14.10
N ARG A 36 -2.41 -6.91 12.86
CA ARG A 36 -1.50 -8.01 12.47
C ARG A 36 -0.03 -7.61 12.36
N LEU A 37 0.30 -6.32 12.44
CA LEU A 37 1.69 -5.86 12.50
C LEU A 37 2.30 -6.20 13.86
N ASP A 38 3.54 -6.69 13.85
CA ASP A 38 4.34 -6.84 15.06
C ASP A 38 4.85 -5.48 15.58
N ALA A 39 5.51 -5.50 16.74
CA ALA A 39 5.99 -4.29 17.38
C ALA A 39 7.02 -3.51 16.53
N GLU A 40 7.87 -4.22 15.78
CA GLU A 40 8.89 -3.62 14.93
C GLU A 40 8.26 -2.94 13.71
N ALA A 41 7.34 -3.61 13.01
CA ALA A 41 6.61 -3.05 11.88
C ALA A 41 5.76 -1.85 12.29
N ARG A 42 5.14 -1.89 13.48
CA ARG A 42 4.44 -0.73 14.06
C ARG A 42 5.41 0.43 14.31
N ARG A 43 6.54 0.18 14.99
CA ARG A 43 7.55 1.21 15.24
C ARG A 43 8.06 1.81 13.92
N SER A 44 8.38 0.98 12.94
CA SER A 44 8.84 1.42 11.63
C SER A 44 7.79 2.26 10.90
N ARG A 45 6.49 1.96 11.05
CA ARG A 45 5.38 2.68 10.40
C ARG A 45 5.10 4.02 11.06
N PHE A 46 5.19 4.10 12.38
CA PHE A 46 4.72 5.26 13.16
C PHE A 46 5.85 6.11 13.75
N GLY A 47 7.11 5.71 13.55
CA GLY A 47 8.31 6.35 14.13
C GLY A 47 8.45 6.13 15.65
N ARG A 48 7.47 5.49 16.28
CA ARG A 48 7.39 5.27 17.73
C ARG A 48 6.64 3.99 18.06
N ALA A 49 6.84 3.49 19.26
CA ALA A 49 6.02 2.40 19.79
C ALA A 49 4.55 2.83 19.88
N ILE A 50 3.65 1.98 19.38
CA ILE A 50 2.20 2.19 19.47
C ILE A 50 1.52 0.88 19.89
N GLY A 51 0.72 0.95 20.96
CA GLY A 51 -0.10 -0.16 21.43
C GLY A 51 -1.44 -0.23 20.69
N ASP A 52 -2.20 -1.29 20.94
CA ASP A 52 -3.47 -1.56 20.23
C ASP A 52 -4.50 -0.44 20.38
N ALA A 53 -4.64 0.15 21.57
CA ALA A 53 -5.54 1.29 21.78
C ALA A 53 -5.17 2.50 20.90
N GLY A 54 -3.86 2.74 20.71
CA GLY A 54 -3.36 3.79 19.84
C GLY A 54 -3.65 3.50 18.36
N LEU A 55 -3.50 2.24 17.94
CA LEU A 55 -3.84 1.80 16.58
C LEU A 55 -5.33 1.93 16.29
N VAL A 56 -6.19 1.51 17.22
CA VAL A 56 -7.65 1.63 17.06
C VAL A 56 -8.04 3.10 16.95
N ARG A 57 -7.46 3.98 17.79
CA ARG A 57 -7.71 5.42 17.70
C ARG A 57 -7.21 6.02 16.39
N TYR A 58 -6.06 5.57 15.89
CA TYR A 58 -5.51 6.03 14.62
C TYR A 58 -6.40 5.60 13.45
N ALA A 59 -6.69 4.30 13.37
CA ALA A 59 -7.43 3.70 12.28
C ALA A 59 -8.93 4.02 12.30
N GLY A 60 -9.49 4.35 13.47
CA GLY A 60 -10.89 4.76 13.63
C GLY A 60 -11.17 6.21 13.22
N ARG A 61 -10.14 7.02 12.93
CA ARG A 61 -10.34 8.36 12.37
C ARG A 61 -10.79 8.26 10.92
N GLN A 62 -11.75 9.10 10.57
CA GLN A 62 -12.07 9.32 9.16
C GLN A 62 -10.84 9.95 8.49
N PRO A 63 -10.40 9.43 7.33
CA PRO A 63 -9.34 10.07 6.57
C PRO A 63 -9.73 11.51 6.23
N GLU A 64 -8.76 12.42 6.34
CA GLU A 64 -8.95 13.80 5.93
C GLU A 64 -9.28 13.87 4.41
N PRO A 65 -9.95 14.93 3.95
CA PRO A 65 -10.19 15.13 2.52
C PRO A 65 -8.91 15.03 1.70
N GLY A 66 -8.93 14.23 0.64
CA GLY A 66 -7.78 14.05 -0.25
C GLY A 66 -6.79 12.96 0.19
N VAL A 67 -6.97 12.35 1.37
CA VAL A 67 -6.18 11.17 1.75
C VAL A 67 -6.56 9.98 0.88
N VAL A 68 -5.55 9.30 0.35
CA VAL A 68 -5.71 8.09 -0.47
C VAL A 68 -5.05 6.90 0.20
N LEU A 69 -5.79 5.80 0.32
CA LEU A 69 -5.31 4.51 0.82
C LEU A 69 -5.24 3.51 -0.32
N VAL A 70 -4.09 2.88 -0.51
CA VAL A 70 -3.88 1.78 -1.48
C VAL A 70 -3.53 0.52 -0.72
N GLY A 71 -4.32 -0.53 -0.92
CA GLY A 71 -4.13 -1.84 -0.32
C GLY A 71 -3.43 -2.82 -1.26
N ALA A 72 -2.60 -3.67 -0.68
CA ALA A 72 -2.04 -4.86 -1.29
C ALA A 72 -2.75 -6.10 -0.70
N PHE A 73 -3.55 -6.75 -1.54
CA PHE A 73 -4.28 -7.95 -1.19
C PHE A 73 -3.51 -9.16 -1.69
N VAL A 74 -3.28 -10.13 -0.82
CA VAL A 74 -2.63 -11.41 -1.15
C VAL A 74 -3.62 -12.50 -0.72
N ASP A 75 -4.09 -13.28 -1.69
CA ASP A 75 -5.15 -14.28 -1.50
C ASP A 75 -6.41 -13.66 -0.88
N GLY A 76 -6.82 -12.49 -1.38
CA GLY A 76 -7.99 -11.74 -0.90
C GLY A 76 -7.80 -11.03 0.46
N VAL A 77 -6.68 -11.24 1.16
CA VAL A 77 -6.42 -10.61 2.47
C VAL A 77 -5.53 -9.39 2.32
N LEU A 78 -5.91 -8.27 2.94
CA LEU A 78 -5.09 -7.06 2.97
C LEU A 78 -3.80 -7.30 3.79
N ARG A 79 -2.64 -7.35 3.13
CA ARG A 79 -1.32 -7.62 3.76
C ARG A 79 -0.38 -6.42 3.76
N GLY A 80 -0.74 -5.35 3.05
CA GLY A 80 0.03 -4.13 3.02
C GLY A 80 -0.83 -2.93 2.65
N VAL A 81 -0.44 -1.76 3.15
CA VAL A 81 -1.11 -0.49 2.86
C VAL A 81 -0.06 0.58 2.60
N GLY A 82 -0.29 1.34 1.54
CA GLY A 82 0.36 2.62 1.27
C GLY A 82 -0.67 3.74 1.40
N GLU A 83 -0.26 4.83 2.03
CA GLU A 83 -1.10 6.00 2.26
C GLU A 83 -0.47 7.22 1.59
N LEU A 84 -1.30 8.10 1.06
CA LEU A 84 -0.92 9.40 0.53
C LEU A 84 -1.75 10.46 1.23
N HIS A 85 -1.07 11.39 1.89
CA HIS A 85 -1.63 12.48 2.68
C HIS A 85 -1.22 13.81 2.04
N PRO A 86 -2.16 14.63 1.53
CA PRO A 86 -1.82 15.95 0.98
C PRO A 86 -1.08 16.82 2.00
N ALA A 87 0.00 17.48 1.58
CA ALA A 87 0.92 18.20 2.45
C ALA A 87 1.26 19.59 1.87
N GLY A 88 0.21 20.38 1.61
CA GLY A 88 0.30 21.67 0.94
C GLY A 88 0.24 21.58 -0.58
N GLU A 89 0.62 22.67 -1.26
CA GLU A 89 0.46 22.80 -2.71
C GLU A 89 1.38 21.82 -3.47
N ASN A 90 0.78 20.96 -4.28
CA ASN A 90 1.46 19.99 -5.13
C ASN A 90 2.43 19.05 -4.39
N LYS A 91 2.19 18.79 -3.10
CA LYS A 91 2.99 17.91 -2.25
C LYS A 91 2.11 16.93 -1.49
N ALA A 92 2.62 15.74 -1.24
CA ALA A 92 1.99 14.79 -0.33
C ALA A 92 3.03 13.97 0.45
N GLU A 93 2.68 13.64 1.68
CA GLU A 93 3.40 12.67 2.49
C GLU A 93 2.90 11.26 2.20
N THR A 94 3.81 10.29 2.28
CA THR A 94 3.48 8.88 2.09
C THR A 94 3.97 8.04 3.24
N ALA A 95 3.15 7.05 3.60
CA ALA A 95 3.45 6.12 4.67
C ALA A 95 3.06 4.69 4.28
N PHE A 96 3.81 3.69 4.75
CA PHE A 96 3.66 2.31 4.32
C PHE A 96 3.73 1.33 5.48
N SER A 97 2.91 0.29 5.42
CA SER A 97 3.01 -0.87 6.29
C SER A 97 2.81 -2.15 5.48
N VAL A 98 3.62 -3.17 5.77
CA VAL A 98 3.50 -4.51 5.18
C VAL A 98 3.70 -5.52 6.30
N GLU A 99 2.81 -6.49 6.38
CA GLU A 99 2.90 -7.57 7.37
C GLU A 99 4.25 -8.31 7.27
N PRO A 100 4.92 -8.64 8.38
CA PRO A 100 6.28 -9.21 8.39
C PRO A 100 6.46 -10.40 7.43
N ALA A 101 5.51 -11.34 7.42
CA ALA A 101 5.56 -12.54 6.57
C ALA A 101 5.56 -12.24 5.06
N PHE A 102 5.14 -11.04 4.66
CA PHE A 102 5.01 -10.60 3.27
C PHE A 102 6.05 -9.53 2.88
N GLN A 103 6.92 -9.13 3.81
CA GLN A 103 8.05 -8.25 3.51
C GLN A 103 9.08 -8.97 2.62
N GLY A 104 9.93 -8.19 1.93
CA GLY A 104 10.92 -8.73 0.99
C GLY A 104 10.34 -9.22 -0.34
N ARG A 105 9.01 -9.30 -0.49
CA ARG A 105 8.32 -9.78 -1.72
C ARG A 105 7.95 -8.68 -2.72
N GLY A 106 8.54 -7.49 -2.58
CA GLY A 106 8.28 -6.37 -3.49
C GLY A 106 6.96 -5.61 -3.28
N ILE A 107 6.14 -5.95 -2.27
CA ILE A 107 4.86 -5.29 -1.98
C ILE A 107 5.01 -3.78 -1.79
N GLY A 108 5.96 -3.34 -0.94
CA GLY A 108 6.20 -1.91 -0.69
C GLY A 108 6.56 -1.14 -1.96
N ARG A 109 7.34 -1.75 -2.88
CA ARG A 109 7.65 -1.16 -4.18
C ARG A 109 6.39 -0.96 -5.02
N ARG A 110 5.55 -1.99 -5.13
CA ARG A 110 4.30 -1.93 -5.92
C ARG A 110 3.33 -0.90 -5.35
N LEU A 111 3.19 -0.82 -4.02
CA LEU A 111 2.40 0.21 -3.34
C LEU A 111 2.91 1.62 -3.68
N LEU A 112 4.21 1.88 -3.54
CA LEU A 112 4.77 3.20 -3.83
C LEU A 112 4.67 3.58 -5.32
N GLN A 113 4.89 2.63 -6.24
CA GLN A 113 4.66 2.86 -7.68
C GLN A 113 3.20 3.27 -7.96
N HIS A 114 2.26 2.65 -7.26
CA HIS A 114 0.84 3.01 -7.38
C HIS A 114 0.59 4.42 -6.86
N LEU A 115 1.08 4.77 -5.66
CA LEU A 115 0.95 6.11 -5.11
C LEU A 115 1.62 7.20 -5.97
N VAL A 116 2.78 6.93 -6.59
CA VAL A 116 3.42 7.84 -7.55
C VAL A 116 2.49 8.14 -8.74
N THR A 117 1.73 7.15 -9.19
CA THR A 117 0.78 7.27 -10.31
C THR A 117 -0.39 8.17 -9.94
N ILE A 118 -0.96 7.92 -8.75
CA ILE A 118 -2.05 8.72 -8.20
C ILE A 118 -1.59 10.15 -8.02
N ALA A 119 -0.42 10.35 -7.43
CA ALA A 119 0.18 11.66 -7.21
C ALA A 119 0.40 12.41 -8.53
N GLN A 120 1.01 11.75 -9.53
CA GLN A 120 1.19 12.28 -10.88
C GLN A 120 -0.15 12.77 -11.46
N ASN A 121 -1.19 11.94 -11.44
CA ASN A 121 -2.49 12.27 -12.04
C ASN A 121 -3.28 13.32 -11.27
N HIS A 122 -2.98 13.50 -9.97
CA HIS A 122 -3.61 14.50 -9.10
C HIS A 122 -2.81 15.82 -9.01
N GLY A 123 -1.79 16.02 -9.85
CA GLY A 123 -0.98 17.25 -9.84
C GLY A 123 -0.04 17.37 -8.63
N ILE A 124 0.13 16.32 -7.85
CA ILE A 124 1.10 16.28 -6.75
C ILE A 124 2.48 16.03 -7.36
N HIS A 125 3.34 17.05 -7.36
CA HIS A 125 4.68 17.05 -7.96
C HIS A 125 5.78 16.48 -7.05
N THR A 126 5.49 16.33 -5.76
CA THR A 126 6.48 15.87 -4.78
C THR A 126 5.83 14.92 -3.78
N LEU A 127 6.41 13.73 -3.67
CA LEU A 127 6.13 12.81 -2.57
C LEU A 127 7.26 12.87 -1.56
N VAL A 128 6.90 13.03 -0.29
CA VAL A 128 7.82 12.98 0.85
C VAL A 128 7.50 11.73 1.66
N MET A 129 8.53 11.07 2.18
CA MET A 129 8.39 9.99 3.15
C MET A 129 9.45 10.14 4.22
N LEU A 130 9.03 10.08 5.48
CA LEU A 130 9.94 10.01 6.61
C LEU A 130 10.03 8.57 7.06
N CYS A 131 11.26 8.07 7.19
CA CYS A 131 11.50 6.74 7.71
C CYS A 131 12.66 6.76 8.71
N LEU A 132 12.65 5.83 9.65
CA LEU A 132 13.77 5.66 10.59
C LEU A 132 15.07 5.42 9.82
N ALA A 133 16.19 5.90 10.34
CA ALA A 133 17.50 5.73 9.71
C ALA A 133 17.87 4.25 9.49
N GLU A 134 17.36 3.35 10.33
CA GLU A 134 17.58 1.91 10.22
C GLU A 134 16.66 1.24 9.19
N ASN A 135 15.65 1.95 8.65
CA ASN A 135 14.73 1.42 7.65
C ASN A 135 15.36 1.35 6.25
N GLY A 136 16.36 0.48 6.12
CA GLY A 136 17.08 0.26 4.88
C GLY A 136 16.19 -0.28 3.75
N SER A 137 15.04 -0.90 4.08
CA SER A 137 14.06 -1.35 3.08
C SER A 137 13.42 -0.17 2.37
N MET A 138 12.86 0.79 3.11
CA MET A 138 12.22 1.97 2.53
C MET A 138 13.22 2.79 1.72
N GLN A 139 14.40 3.05 2.28
CA GLN A 139 15.48 3.77 1.59
C GLN A 139 15.87 3.11 0.25
N ARG A 140 15.90 1.77 0.20
CA ARG A 140 16.21 1.02 -1.03
C ARG A 140 15.08 1.15 -2.06
N ILE A 141 13.82 1.12 -1.62
CA ILE A 141 12.67 1.33 -2.51
C ILE A 141 12.69 2.75 -3.08
N THR A 142 12.90 3.77 -2.24
CA THR A 142 12.99 5.18 -2.66
C THR A 142 14.05 5.37 -3.72
N ARG A 143 15.28 4.87 -3.50
CA ARG A 143 16.38 4.93 -4.48
C ARG A 143 16.03 4.26 -5.80
N ARG A 144 15.38 3.08 -5.76
CA ARG A 144 14.97 2.36 -6.98
C ARG A 144 13.94 3.11 -7.82
N LEU A 145 13.16 4.01 -7.22
CA LEU A 145 12.21 4.86 -7.92
C LEU A 145 12.76 6.25 -8.26
N GLY A 146 14.10 6.42 -8.22
CA GLY A 146 14.75 7.68 -8.54
C GLY A 146 14.61 8.76 -7.46
N GLY A 147 14.17 8.38 -6.25
CA GLY A 147 14.05 9.28 -5.13
C GLY A 147 15.40 9.65 -4.53
N ARG A 148 15.48 10.87 -3.97
CA ARG A 148 16.63 11.36 -3.21
C ARG A 148 16.41 11.08 -1.73
N LEU A 149 17.48 10.77 -1.01
CA LEU A 149 17.47 10.57 0.44
C LEU A 149 18.26 11.69 1.12
N ILE A 150 17.67 12.30 2.13
CA ILE A 150 18.28 13.31 2.99
C ILE A 150 18.35 12.71 4.38
N THR A 151 19.57 12.52 4.90
CA THR A 151 19.77 11.93 6.23
C THR A 151 19.68 13.01 7.30
N GLN A 152 18.94 12.74 8.36
CA GLN A 152 18.79 13.57 9.54
C GLN A 152 19.13 12.74 10.79
N PRO A 153 19.35 13.33 11.97
CA PRO A 153 19.57 12.57 13.19
C PRO A 153 18.39 11.62 13.50
N GLY A 154 18.62 10.30 13.39
CA GLY A 154 17.63 9.26 13.68
C GLY A 154 16.64 8.93 12.55
N GLU A 155 16.59 9.75 11.49
CA GLU A 155 15.60 9.62 10.41
C GLU A 155 16.20 9.90 9.03
N VAL A 156 15.53 9.42 8.00
CA VAL A 156 15.85 9.69 6.60
C VAL A 156 14.59 10.16 5.89
N GLU A 157 14.68 11.33 5.27
CA GLU A 157 13.66 11.89 4.41
C GLU A 157 13.90 11.43 2.97
N GLY A 158 12.91 10.75 2.40
CA GLY A 158 12.87 10.37 1.00
C GLY A 158 12.01 11.33 0.19
N ILE A 159 12.54 11.84 -0.92
CA ILE A 159 11.85 12.76 -1.83
C ILE A 159 11.78 12.15 -3.22
N ILE A 160 10.56 11.96 -3.74
CA ILE A 160 10.31 11.51 -5.12
C ILE A 160 9.60 12.63 -5.87
N ARG A 161 10.15 13.01 -7.03
CA ARG A 161 9.45 13.88 -7.98
C ARG A 161 8.55 13.04 -8.86
N THR A 162 7.32 13.47 -9.03
CA THR A 162 6.38 12.82 -9.95
C THR A 162 6.46 13.51 -11.31
N PRO A 163 6.31 12.76 -12.42
CA PRO A 163 6.17 13.34 -13.74
C PRO A 163 4.80 14.00 -13.92
N PHE A 164 4.63 14.74 -15.02
CA PHE A 164 3.30 15.26 -15.42
C PHE A 164 2.35 14.13 -15.83
N PRO A 165 1.03 14.26 -15.63
CA PRO A 165 0.05 13.29 -16.11
C PRO A 165 0.23 12.98 -17.60
N THR A 166 0.09 11.71 -17.96
CA THR A 166 0.08 11.25 -19.35
C THR A 166 -1.18 10.42 -19.61
N PRO A 167 -1.63 10.28 -20.88
CA PRO A 167 -2.75 9.38 -21.19
C PRO A 167 -2.52 7.95 -20.67
N PHE A 168 -1.27 7.47 -20.70
CA PHE A 168 -0.92 6.15 -20.16
C PHE A 168 -1.01 6.09 -18.62
N SER A 169 -0.58 7.13 -17.90
CA SER A 169 -0.73 7.16 -16.43
C SER A 169 -2.19 7.22 -16.01
N LEU A 170 -3.03 7.96 -16.75
CA LEU A 170 -4.48 8.01 -16.53
C LEU A 170 -5.15 6.66 -16.81
N ALA A 171 -4.82 6.02 -17.94
CA ALA A 171 -5.36 4.70 -18.27
C ALA A 171 -4.96 3.64 -17.23
N ARG A 172 -3.71 3.67 -16.76
CA ARG A 172 -3.22 2.75 -15.72
C ARG A 172 -3.94 2.94 -14.38
N GLU A 173 -4.24 4.18 -14.01
CA GLU A 173 -5.07 4.46 -12.83
C GLU A 173 -6.50 3.98 -13.04
N ALA A 174 -7.12 4.25 -14.19
CA ALA A 174 -8.47 3.79 -14.50
C ALA A 174 -8.60 2.26 -14.48
N LEU A 175 -7.61 1.53 -15.00
CA LEU A 175 -7.56 0.06 -14.91
C LEU A 175 -7.43 -0.42 -13.45
N SER A 176 -6.67 0.29 -12.64
CA SER A 176 -6.52 0.00 -11.21
C SER A 176 -7.82 0.24 -10.43
N GLU A 177 -8.55 1.29 -10.77
CA GLU A 177 -9.92 1.54 -10.28
C GLU A 177 -10.91 0.49 -10.82
N GLY A 178 -10.78 0.07 -12.07
CA GLY A 178 -11.57 -1.01 -12.65
C GLY A 178 -11.39 -2.33 -11.91
N ALA A 179 -10.14 -2.67 -11.57
CA ALA A 179 -9.81 -3.85 -10.75
C ALA A 179 -10.45 -3.79 -9.35
N ARG A 180 -10.64 -2.58 -8.79
CA ARG A 180 -11.39 -2.42 -7.53
C ARG A 180 -12.86 -2.85 -7.69
N TYR A 181 -13.53 -2.43 -8.76
CA TYR A 181 -14.92 -2.83 -9.00
C TYR A 181 -15.05 -4.32 -9.31
N ALA A 182 -14.12 -4.88 -10.09
CA ALA A 182 -14.11 -6.32 -10.40
C ALA A 182 -13.90 -7.18 -9.14
N SER A 183 -12.95 -6.79 -8.27
CA SER A 183 -12.71 -7.45 -6.98
C SER A 183 -13.96 -7.39 -6.09
N ALA A 184 -14.60 -6.22 -5.96
CA ALA A 184 -15.81 -6.08 -5.15
C ALA A 184 -16.98 -6.93 -5.68
N ALA A 185 -17.12 -7.05 -7.00
CA ALA A 185 -18.15 -7.89 -7.62
C ALA A 185 -17.90 -9.40 -7.39
N LEU A 186 -16.64 -9.83 -7.44
CA LEU A 186 -16.25 -11.21 -7.15
C LEU A 186 -16.49 -11.57 -5.67
N ASP A 187 -16.12 -10.69 -4.75
CA ASP A 187 -16.36 -10.87 -3.31
C ASP A 187 -17.86 -11.01 -3.03
N TRP A 188 -18.68 -10.11 -3.60
CA TRP A 188 -20.15 -10.18 -3.49
C TRP A 188 -20.73 -11.49 -4.05
N TRP A 189 -20.28 -11.92 -5.24
CA TRP A 189 -20.75 -13.18 -5.83
C TRP A 189 -20.39 -14.38 -4.96
N THR A 190 -19.16 -14.39 -4.42
CA THR A 190 -18.67 -15.47 -3.55
C THR A 190 -19.50 -15.56 -2.28
N ASP A 191 -19.75 -14.43 -1.61
CA ASP A 191 -20.59 -14.35 -0.40
C ASP A 191 -22.04 -14.78 -0.67
N ALA A 192 -22.61 -14.38 -1.81
CA ALA A 192 -23.95 -14.78 -2.22
C ALA A 192 -24.03 -16.30 -2.50
N ALA A 193 -23.00 -16.88 -3.11
CA ALA A 193 -22.92 -18.31 -3.40
C ALA A 193 -22.84 -19.15 -2.11
N THR A 194 -22.02 -18.77 -1.12
CA THR A 194 -21.92 -19.46 0.18
C THR A 194 -23.18 -19.31 1.02
N ALA A 195 -23.80 -18.12 1.05
CA ALA A 195 -25.07 -17.90 1.76
C ALA A 195 -26.20 -18.78 1.20
N SER A 196 -26.25 -19.00 -0.12
CA SER A 196 -27.25 -19.85 -0.77
C SER A 196 -27.08 -21.36 -0.48
N GLN A 197 -25.86 -21.80 -0.15
CA GLN A 197 -25.57 -23.20 0.21
C GLN A 197 -25.82 -23.49 1.70
N GLY A 198 -25.53 -22.54 2.60
CA GLY A 198 -25.82 -22.67 4.03
C GLY A 198 -27.31 -22.79 4.35
N SER A 199 -28.17 -22.09 3.59
CA SER A 199 -29.63 -22.19 3.74
C SER A 199 -30.21 -23.55 3.36
N ARG A 200 -29.51 -24.39 2.58
CA ARG A 200 -30.00 -25.73 2.19
C ARG A 200 -29.66 -26.83 3.19
N LEU A 201 -28.71 -26.60 4.09
CA LEU A 201 -28.24 -27.59 5.07
C LEU A 201 -28.92 -27.44 6.45
N ALA A 202 -29.52 -26.29 6.76
CA ALA A 202 -30.24 -26.05 8.02
C ALA A 202 -31.75 -26.39 7.97
N GLY A 203 -32.24 -26.91 6.84
CA GLY A 203 -33.66 -27.20 6.60
C GLY A 203 -33.99 -28.69 6.46
N ARG A 204 -33.19 -29.58 7.06
CA ARG A 204 -33.43 -31.04 7.06
C ARG A 204 -33.55 -31.59 8.46
#